data_AF-A0AAT9QQ70-F1
#
_entry.id   AF-A0AAT9QQ70-F1
#
_cell.length_a   1.000
_cell.length_b   1.000
_cell.length_c   1.000
_cell.angle_alpha   90.00
_cell.angle_beta   90.00
_cell.angle_gamma   90.00
#
_symmetry.space_group_name_H-M   'P 1'
#
loop_
_entity.id
_entity.type
_entity.pdbx_description
1 polymer ?
#
loop_
_entity_poly.entity_id
_entity_poly.type
_entity_poly.pdbx_seq_one_letter_code
_entity_poly.pdbx_strand_id
1 'polypeptide(L)'
;MQRKSLGLVAMIVVPGILVGLVFSILLLLAPAKPAAADCGPTVSVTINGDTKVEGYSQEQLKNAAAIMGAGKALDLPMKGQMISVMVALGESGLHVLDRGDTAGPDSRGLFQQRGNGAWGSYSDRMDPTVSATNFIKALQKVAGWELLEPTIAGNQVQRNADPYHYQKYWPEAVKLVQALSDGKFSLEGGGCAIPGQSGAGDDYPWKNSPTWMQAGAGAAAASPLGMFYRECVDFALWRVNQQMGSTSAPFKFLNGTFRPDGQGLGSALTWKAGWDAKGWATGSTPKVGAVVWYAPGAGGADPTYGHVAVVKEVKDNGTYVEEGYNGNPPPDDHNYYTRTVSNTVPSAFLYLPTQEEKK
;
A
#
# COMPACT_ATOMS: atom_id res chain seq x y z
N MET A 1 57.82 -63.14 34.98
CA MET A 1 56.69 -62.34 35.53
C MET A 1 56.12 -61.47 34.42
N GLN A 2 54.81 -61.61 34.19
CA GLN A 2 53.82 -60.68 33.61
C GLN A 2 53.95 -60.09 32.17
N ARG A 3 52.87 -60.37 31.41
CA ARG A 3 52.39 -59.79 30.13
C ARG A 3 52.03 -58.30 30.23
N LYS A 4 52.00 -57.59 29.09
CA LYS A 4 51.01 -56.58 28.63
C LYS A 4 51.40 -56.09 27.21
N SER A 5 50.75 -56.53 26.13
CA SER A 5 49.52 -55.99 25.48
C SER A 5 49.67 -54.62 24.80
N LEU A 6 49.96 -54.61 23.49
CA LEU A 6 49.64 -53.50 22.57
C LEU A 6 48.95 -54.08 21.33
N GLY A 7 47.64 -54.27 21.44
CA GLY A 7 46.77 -54.68 20.36
C GLY A 7 45.44 -53.95 20.51
N LEU A 8 45.45 -52.62 20.34
CA LEU A 8 44.22 -51.83 20.31
C LEU A 8 44.45 -50.40 19.76
N VAL A 9 44.93 -50.26 18.52
CA VAL A 9 44.93 -48.94 17.84
C VAL A 9 44.33 -49.00 16.43
N ALA A 10 44.20 -50.18 15.81
CA ALA A 10 43.78 -50.30 14.42
C ALA A 10 42.26 -50.39 14.17
N MET A 11 41.40 -50.40 15.21
CA MET A 11 39.98 -50.76 15.04
C MET A 11 38.96 -49.63 15.25
N ILE A 12 39.38 -48.36 15.24
CA ILE A 12 38.46 -47.20 15.37
C ILE A 12 38.61 -46.19 14.22
N VAL A 13 39.76 -46.17 13.52
CA VAL A 13 40.02 -45.14 12.50
C VAL A 13 39.30 -45.42 11.18
N VAL A 14 39.10 -46.69 10.81
CA VAL A 14 38.52 -47.08 9.51
C VAL A 14 37.00 -46.84 9.40
N PRO A 15 36.16 -47.11 10.43
CA PRO A 15 34.72 -46.82 10.33
C PRO A 15 34.41 -45.33 10.32
N GLY A 16 35.20 -44.50 11.02
CA GLY A 16 34.97 -43.07 11.13
C GLY A 16 35.15 -42.31 9.80
N ILE A 17 36.10 -42.74 8.98
CA ILE A 17 36.39 -42.12 7.68
C ILE A 17 35.28 -42.45 6.66
N LEU A 18 34.76 -43.69 6.68
CA LEU A 18 33.65 -44.10 5.80
C LEU A 18 32.31 -43.46 6.20
N VAL A 19 32.00 -43.35 7.49
CA VAL A 19 30.79 -42.64 7.96
C VAL A 19 30.89 -41.14 7.68
N GLY A 20 32.06 -40.54 7.84
CA GLY A 20 32.31 -39.12 7.51
C GLY A 20 32.12 -38.81 6.02
N LEU A 21 32.65 -39.65 5.12
CA LEU A 21 32.50 -39.47 3.67
C LEU A 21 31.05 -39.67 3.20
N VAL A 22 30.31 -40.63 3.77
CA VAL A 22 28.89 -40.84 3.44
C VAL A 22 28.02 -39.68 3.95
N PHE A 23 28.31 -39.12 5.14
CA PHE A 23 27.62 -37.92 5.63
C PHE A 23 27.93 -36.66 4.80
N SER A 24 29.18 -36.50 4.33
CA SER A 24 29.56 -35.38 3.45
C SER A 24 28.90 -35.44 2.07
N ILE A 25 28.70 -36.64 1.50
CA ILE A 25 28.01 -36.81 0.21
C ILE A 25 26.50 -36.58 0.35
N LEU A 26 25.89 -36.97 1.48
CA LEU A 26 24.48 -36.67 1.79
C LEU A 26 24.21 -35.18 2.03
N LEU A 27 25.19 -34.43 2.54
CA LEU A 27 25.12 -32.97 2.71
C LEU A 27 25.29 -32.19 1.38
N LEU A 28 26.00 -32.76 0.40
CA LEU A 28 26.23 -32.15 -0.91
C LEU A 28 25.10 -32.44 -1.94
N LEU A 29 24.23 -33.41 -1.66
CA LEU A 29 23.10 -33.81 -2.52
C LEU A 29 21.73 -33.44 -1.92
N ALA A 30 21.69 -32.83 -0.74
CA ALA A 30 20.46 -32.24 -0.23
C ALA A 30 20.07 -31.06 -1.14
N PRO A 31 18.84 -31.00 -1.68
CA PRO A 31 18.39 -29.81 -2.38
C PRO A 31 18.52 -28.65 -1.41
N ALA A 32 19.35 -27.66 -1.77
CA ALA A 32 19.44 -26.43 -1.02
C ALA A 32 18.01 -25.88 -0.92
N LYS A 33 17.45 -25.90 0.29
CA LYS A 33 16.21 -25.19 0.58
C LYS A 33 16.48 -23.76 0.12
N PRO A 34 15.70 -23.19 -0.82
CA PRO A 34 15.94 -21.82 -1.23
C PRO A 34 15.90 -21.01 0.06
N ALA A 35 16.97 -20.29 0.36
CA ALA A 35 16.89 -19.25 1.35
C ALA A 35 15.71 -18.40 0.91
N ALA A 36 14.67 -18.32 1.74
CA ALA A 36 13.57 -17.40 1.47
C ALA A 36 14.24 -16.04 1.31
N ALA A 37 14.17 -15.48 0.11
CA ALA A 37 14.63 -14.13 -0.11
C ALA A 37 13.86 -13.27 0.88
N ASP A 38 14.59 -12.58 1.76
CA ASP A 38 14.01 -11.66 2.72
C ASP A 38 13.50 -10.46 1.91
N CYS A 39 12.29 -10.57 1.36
CA CYS A 39 11.66 -9.55 0.52
C CYS A 39 11.01 -8.44 1.39
N GLY A 40 11.54 -8.18 2.60
CA GLY A 40 11.04 -7.15 3.50
C GLY A 40 11.68 -5.79 3.20
N PRO A 41 10.91 -4.75 2.82
CA PRO A 41 11.51 -3.44 2.63
C PRO A 41 11.74 -2.77 4.00
N THR A 42 12.97 -2.36 4.28
CA THR A 42 13.22 -1.30 5.27
C THR A 42 13.00 0.04 4.57
N VAL A 43 11.75 0.51 4.53
CA VAL A 43 11.43 1.83 3.95
C VAL A 43 11.75 2.92 4.97
N SER A 44 12.81 3.69 4.73
CA SER A 44 13.00 4.97 5.42
C SER A 44 12.25 6.07 4.66
N VAL A 45 11.07 6.45 5.14
CA VAL A 45 10.35 7.64 4.64
C VAL A 45 11.09 8.89 5.10
N THR A 46 11.54 9.70 4.15
CA THR A 46 12.04 11.06 4.41
C THR A 46 10.89 12.02 4.20
N ILE A 47 10.60 12.85 5.20
CA ILE A 47 9.53 13.84 5.11
C ILE A 47 10.17 15.15 4.67
N ASN A 48 9.87 15.60 3.46
CA ASN A 48 10.42 16.85 2.93
C ASN A 48 9.39 17.99 3.01
N GLY A 49 9.58 18.89 3.98
CA GLY A 49 8.72 20.07 4.16
C GLY A 49 8.89 21.17 3.09
N ASP A 50 9.86 21.02 2.18
CA ASP A 50 10.10 21.94 1.06
C ASP A 50 9.47 21.44 -0.25
N THR A 51 8.78 20.30 -0.23
CA THR A 51 7.97 19.81 -1.36
C THR A 51 6.93 20.85 -1.75
N LYS A 52 6.69 21.00 -3.05
CA LYS A 52 5.61 21.83 -3.59
C LYS A 52 4.43 20.96 -4.00
N VAL A 53 3.25 21.29 -3.50
CA VAL A 53 1.99 20.63 -3.91
C VAL A 53 1.01 21.72 -4.33
N GLU A 54 0.53 21.64 -5.57
CA GLU A 54 -0.47 22.59 -6.08
C GLU A 54 -1.73 22.60 -5.19
N GLY A 55 -2.20 23.80 -4.89
CA GLY A 55 -3.35 24.04 -4.01
C GLY A 55 -3.00 24.21 -2.53
N TYR A 56 -1.72 24.04 -2.14
CA TYR A 56 -1.29 24.12 -0.74
C TYR A 56 -0.13 25.10 -0.55
N SER A 57 -0.19 25.87 0.54
CA SER A 57 0.90 26.74 0.97
C SER A 57 2.03 25.94 1.61
N GLN A 58 3.24 26.51 1.64
CA GLN A 58 4.37 25.88 2.32
C GLN A 58 4.08 25.66 3.82
N GLU A 59 3.27 26.52 4.44
CA GLU A 59 2.86 26.36 5.84
C GLU A 59 1.98 25.12 6.03
N GLN A 60 0.98 24.92 5.16
CA GLN A 60 0.12 23.72 5.21
C GLN A 60 0.94 22.45 4.99
N LEU A 61 1.93 22.49 4.10
CA LEU A 61 2.82 21.35 3.83
C LEU A 61 3.76 21.06 5.01
N LYS A 62 4.27 22.09 5.69
CA LYS A 62 5.01 21.92 6.95
C LYS A 62 4.14 21.32 8.06
N ASN A 63 2.88 21.73 8.15
CA ASN A 63 1.95 21.17 9.13
C ASN A 63 1.59 19.71 8.82
N ALA A 64 1.34 19.37 7.56
CA ALA A 64 1.14 17.98 7.13
C ALA A 64 2.39 17.12 7.39
N ALA A 65 3.59 17.65 7.11
CA ALA A 65 4.86 17.01 7.44
C ALA A 65 5.01 16.79 8.96
N ALA A 66 4.60 17.74 9.80
CA ALA A 66 4.61 17.59 11.25
C ALA A 66 3.67 16.46 11.72
N ILE A 67 2.48 16.33 11.11
CA ILE A 67 1.55 15.22 11.38
C ILE A 67 2.19 13.88 11.04
N MET A 68 2.78 13.76 9.85
CA MET A 68 3.46 12.54 9.41
C MET A 68 4.68 12.21 10.29
N GLY A 69 5.43 13.23 10.70
CA GLY A 69 6.56 13.10 11.61
C GLY A 69 6.14 12.56 12.98
N ALA A 70 5.06 13.09 13.54
CA ALA A 70 4.47 12.59 14.78
C ALA A 70 3.97 11.14 14.64
N GLY A 71 3.34 10.79 13.51
CA GLY A 71 2.93 9.42 13.21
C GLY A 71 4.10 8.46 13.13
N LYS A 72 5.17 8.83 12.43
CA LYS A 72 6.40 8.05 12.38
C LYS A 72 7.01 7.85 13.77
N ALA A 73 7.03 8.90 14.61
CA ALA A 73 7.55 8.82 15.98
C ALA A 73 6.71 7.93 16.92
N LEU A 74 5.47 7.62 16.56
CA LEU A 74 4.56 6.74 17.30
C LEU A 74 4.35 5.39 16.61
N ASP A 75 5.22 5.02 15.66
CA ASP A 75 5.12 3.81 14.83
C ASP A 75 3.74 3.64 14.18
N LEU A 76 3.09 4.75 13.85
CA LEU A 76 1.78 4.76 13.21
C LEU A 76 1.92 4.34 11.74
N PRO A 77 1.20 3.29 11.29
CA PRO A 77 1.18 2.92 9.88
C PRO A 77 0.76 4.10 9.00
N MET A 78 1.21 4.14 7.75
CA MET A 78 0.93 5.27 6.86
C MET A 78 -0.58 5.50 6.65
N LYS A 79 -1.42 4.46 6.74
CA LYS A 79 -2.89 4.60 6.80
C LYS A 79 -3.32 5.55 7.93
N GLY A 80 -2.77 5.40 9.12
CA GLY A 80 -3.06 6.29 10.25
C GLY A 80 -2.51 7.70 10.04
N GLN A 81 -1.37 7.85 9.36
CA GLN A 81 -0.81 9.16 9.03
C GLN A 81 -1.73 9.91 8.05
N MET A 82 -2.24 9.23 7.01
CA MET A 82 -3.25 9.78 6.11
C MET A 82 -4.56 10.10 6.81
N ILE A 83 -5.05 9.25 7.71
CA ILE A 83 -6.25 9.56 8.52
C ILE A 83 -6.01 10.85 9.31
N SER A 84 -4.82 11.01 9.88
CA SER A 84 -4.46 12.21 10.64
C SER A 84 -4.42 13.45 9.76
N VAL A 85 -3.84 13.37 8.56
CA VAL A 85 -3.84 14.47 7.59
C VAL A 85 -5.26 14.78 7.08
N MET A 86 -6.08 13.76 6.81
CA MET A 86 -7.48 13.89 6.38
C MET A 86 -8.33 14.61 7.44
N VAL A 87 -8.16 14.25 8.72
CA VAL A 87 -8.85 14.94 9.81
C VAL A 87 -8.38 16.38 9.91
N ALA A 88 -7.07 16.65 9.91
CA ALA A 88 -6.56 18.02 9.98
C ALA A 88 -6.99 18.89 8.77
N LEU A 89 -7.13 18.30 7.59
CA LEU A 89 -7.73 18.96 6.42
C LEU A 89 -9.19 19.34 6.68
N GLY A 90 -9.99 18.43 7.25
CA GLY A 90 -11.39 18.68 7.56
C GLY A 90 -11.61 19.72 8.66
N GLU A 91 -10.76 19.70 9.69
CA GLU A 91 -10.88 20.57 10.86
C GLU A 91 -10.38 22.00 10.59
N SER A 92 -9.27 22.15 9.88
CA SER A 92 -8.62 23.44 9.74
C SER A 92 -8.04 23.74 8.37
N GLY A 93 -8.18 22.82 7.41
CA GLY A 93 -7.47 22.92 6.14
C GLY A 93 -5.95 22.89 6.31
N LEU A 94 -5.43 22.22 7.35
CA LEU A 94 -4.01 22.19 7.74
C LEU A 94 -3.44 23.53 8.25
N HIS A 95 -4.28 24.44 8.72
CA HIS A 95 -3.84 25.66 9.41
C HIS A 95 -3.90 25.51 10.93
N VAL A 96 -2.94 26.10 11.64
CA VAL A 96 -3.01 26.20 13.10
C VAL A 96 -3.92 27.38 13.45
N LEU A 97 -5.16 27.09 13.88
CA LEU A 97 -6.14 28.13 14.17
C LEU A 97 -6.18 28.48 15.66
N ASP A 98 -6.08 29.76 15.99
CA ASP A 98 -6.30 30.29 17.35
C ASP A 98 -7.78 30.62 17.64
N ARG A 99 -8.69 29.89 17.00
CA ARG A 99 -10.13 30.05 17.17
C ARG A 99 -10.83 28.74 16.83
N GLY A 100 -12.01 28.58 17.42
CA GLY A 100 -12.97 27.55 17.01
C GLY A 100 -14.27 28.16 16.52
N ASP A 101 -15.25 27.30 16.26
CA ASP A 101 -16.58 27.69 15.76
C ASP A 101 -17.61 27.84 16.90
N THR A 102 -18.89 27.99 16.55
CA THR A 102 -19.99 28.17 17.51
C THR A 102 -20.19 26.95 18.41
N ALA A 103 -20.02 25.73 17.89
CA ALA A 103 -20.08 24.52 18.71
C ALA A 103 -18.81 24.37 19.57
N GLY A 104 -17.72 24.94 19.06
CA GLY A 104 -16.32 24.74 19.32
C GLY A 104 -15.52 25.93 19.88
N PRO A 105 -16.02 26.93 20.62
CA PRO A 105 -15.33 28.24 20.68
C PRO A 105 -13.92 28.21 21.30
N ASP A 106 -13.66 27.26 22.20
CA ASP A 106 -12.36 26.98 22.82
C ASP A 106 -11.46 26.01 22.02
N SER A 107 -11.92 25.47 20.89
CA SER A 107 -11.14 24.60 19.99
C SER A 107 -9.96 25.32 19.37
N ARG A 108 -8.80 24.65 19.26
CA ARG A 108 -7.55 25.23 18.77
C ARG A 108 -6.76 24.25 17.90
N GLY A 109 -5.89 24.79 17.06
CA GLY A 109 -4.88 24.04 16.31
C GLY A 109 -5.39 23.28 15.09
N LEU A 110 -4.53 22.38 14.60
CA LEU A 110 -4.76 21.59 13.38
C LEU A 110 -5.98 20.69 13.44
N PHE A 111 -6.28 20.17 14.63
CA PHE A 111 -7.35 19.20 14.86
C PHE A 111 -8.55 19.81 15.60
N GLN A 112 -8.60 21.15 15.75
CA GLN A 112 -9.67 21.85 16.48
C GLN A 112 -9.96 21.23 17.86
N GLN A 113 -8.90 20.93 18.60
CA GLN A 113 -8.96 20.24 19.89
C GLN A 113 -9.50 21.16 20.99
N ARG A 114 -10.47 20.67 21.78
CA ARG A 114 -11.12 21.41 22.88
C ARG A 114 -10.19 21.68 24.06
N GLY A 115 -10.41 22.77 24.77
CA GLY A 115 -9.70 23.15 26.00
C GLY A 115 -10.26 22.46 27.25
N ASN A 116 -10.60 21.18 27.17
CA ASN A 116 -11.25 20.40 28.25
C ASN A 116 -10.27 19.51 29.05
N GLY A 117 -8.96 19.67 28.84
CA GLY A 117 -7.91 18.89 29.49
C GLY A 117 -7.60 17.54 28.81
N ALA A 118 -8.40 17.07 27.86
CA ALA A 118 -8.15 15.80 27.16
C ALA A 118 -7.03 15.90 26.10
N TRP A 119 -6.75 17.10 25.62
CA TRP A 119 -5.86 17.37 24.48
C TRP A 119 -4.59 18.14 24.86
N GLY A 120 -4.30 18.23 26.16
CA GLY A 120 -3.17 19.00 26.69
C GLY A 120 -3.51 20.47 26.94
N SER A 121 -2.46 21.26 27.15
CA SER A 121 -2.52 22.69 27.40
C SER A 121 -2.92 23.49 26.16
N TYR A 122 -3.10 24.81 26.32
CA TYR A 122 -3.29 25.69 25.15
C TYR A 122 -2.09 25.65 24.19
N SER A 123 -0.85 25.70 24.71
CA SER A 123 0.36 25.63 23.88
C SER A 123 0.48 24.29 23.14
N ASP A 124 0.10 23.18 23.78
CA ASP A 124 0.14 21.84 23.15
C ASP A 124 -0.79 21.76 21.94
N ARG A 125 -1.98 22.36 22.04
CA ARG A 125 -2.96 22.38 20.94
C ARG A 125 -2.55 23.32 19.81
N MET A 126 -1.77 24.35 20.11
CA MET A 126 -1.25 25.29 19.11
C MET A 126 0.02 24.80 18.42
N ASP A 127 0.71 23.80 18.97
CA ASP A 127 1.86 23.19 18.31
C ASP A 127 1.43 22.09 17.32
N PRO A 128 1.82 22.17 16.03
CA PRO A 128 1.49 21.15 15.02
C PRO A 128 1.87 19.73 15.39
N THR A 129 3.06 19.53 15.97
CA THR A 129 3.61 18.20 16.27
C THR A 129 2.93 17.62 17.51
N VAL A 130 2.75 18.43 18.55
CA VAL A 130 2.12 17.99 19.80
C VAL A 130 0.63 17.74 19.60
N SER A 131 -0.09 18.63 18.91
CA SER A 131 -1.51 18.42 18.61
C SER A 131 -1.74 17.16 17.76
N ALA A 132 -0.88 16.89 16.77
CA ALA A 132 -0.90 15.64 16.00
C ALA A 132 -0.60 14.41 16.85
N THR A 133 0.42 14.48 17.71
CA THR A 133 0.77 13.40 18.66
C THR A 133 -0.44 13.05 19.54
N ASN A 134 -1.16 14.05 20.04
CA ASN A 134 -2.34 13.83 20.87
C ASN A 134 -3.50 13.21 20.09
N PHE A 135 -3.75 13.66 18.85
CA PHE A 135 -4.73 13.04 17.96
C PHE A 135 -4.40 11.57 17.69
N ILE A 136 -3.15 11.26 17.34
CA ILE A 136 -2.71 9.91 16.99
C ILE A 136 -2.83 8.96 18.18
N LYS A 137 -2.47 9.41 19.39
CA LYS A 137 -2.68 8.63 20.62
C LYS A 137 -4.16 8.35 20.89
N ALA A 138 -5.05 9.24 20.48
CA ALA A 138 -6.50 9.00 20.58
C ALA A 138 -6.97 8.03 19.49
N LEU A 139 -6.46 8.13 18.25
CA LEU A 139 -6.73 7.20 17.16
C LEU A 139 -6.32 5.77 17.51
N GLN A 140 -5.11 5.57 18.05
CA GLN A 140 -4.62 4.24 18.46
C GLN A 140 -5.44 3.61 19.60
N LYS A 141 -6.24 4.39 20.34
CA LYS A 141 -7.17 3.88 21.35
C LYS A 141 -8.53 3.47 20.79
N VAL A 142 -8.82 3.81 19.53
CA VAL A 142 -10.05 3.37 18.85
C VAL A 142 -9.88 1.91 18.47
N ALA A 143 -10.73 1.04 19.03
CA ALA A 143 -10.63 -0.39 18.78
C ALA A 143 -10.83 -0.72 17.28
N GLY A 144 -9.82 -1.35 16.67
CA GLY A 144 -9.88 -1.79 15.27
C GLY A 144 -9.91 -0.65 14.26
N TRP A 145 -9.39 0.53 14.59
CA TRP A 145 -9.35 1.69 13.67
C TRP A 145 -8.68 1.37 12.33
N GLU A 146 -7.74 0.41 12.33
CA GLU A 146 -7.06 -0.10 11.15
C GLU A 146 -8.01 -0.74 10.14
N LEU A 147 -9.12 -1.30 10.62
CA LEU A 147 -10.15 -1.98 9.80
C LEU A 147 -11.32 -1.06 9.45
N LEU A 148 -11.41 0.11 10.10
CA LEU A 148 -12.45 1.09 9.80
C LEU A 148 -12.16 1.84 8.49
N GLU A 149 -13.24 2.35 7.90
CA GLU A 149 -13.14 3.40 6.88
C GLU A 149 -12.43 4.62 7.48
N PRO A 150 -11.54 5.29 6.74
CA PRO A 150 -10.78 6.43 7.24
C PRO A 150 -11.63 7.50 7.92
N THR A 151 -12.76 7.87 7.30
CA THR A 151 -13.71 8.86 7.87
C THR A 151 -14.30 8.40 9.19
N ILE A 152 -14.63 7.11 9.32
CA ILE A 152 -15.20 6.55 10.53
C ILE A 152 -14.15 6.51 11.65
N ALA A 153 -12.90 6.13 11.32
CA ALA A 153 -11.80 6.18 12.28
C ALA A 153 -11.56 7.60 12.81
N GLY A 154 -11.51 8.60 11.91
CA GLY A 154 -11.39 10.01 12.28
C GLY A 154 -12.57 10.51 13.12
N ASN A 155 -13.80 10.16 12.72
CA ASN A 155 -15.01 10.52 13.45
C ASN A 155 -15.05 9.90 14.85
N GLN A 156 -14.59 8.65 15.07
CA GLN A 156 -14.57 8.07 16.41
C GLN A 156 -13.63 8.81 17.38
N VAL A 157 -12.58 9.43 16.85
CA VAL A 157 -11.67 10.29 17.63
C VAL A 157 -12.32 11.63 17.94
N GLN A 158 -12.84 12.31 16.91
CA GLN A 158 -13.31 13.70 16.98
C GLN A 158 -14.75 13.84 17.48
N ARG A 159 -15.56 12.81 17.28
CA ARG A 159 -16.96 12.68 17.69
C ARG A 159 -17.84 13.82 17.19
N ASN A 160 -17.60 14.28 15.96
CA ASN A 160 -18.50 15.22 15.29
C ASN A 160 -19.80 14.51 14.86
N ALA A 161 -20.84 15.29 14.52
CA ALA A 161 -22.18 14.78 14.30
C ALA A 161 -22.34 13.94 13.02
N ASP A 162 -21.50 14.17 12.01
CA ASP A 162 -21.54 13.49 10.71
C ASP A 162 -20.38 12.48 10.58
N PRO A 163 -20.65 11.17 10.62
CA PRO A 163 -19.60 10.15 10.51
C PRO A 163 -18.84 10.17 9.17
N TYR A 164 -19.42 10.76 8.12
CA TYR A 164 -18.82 10.87 6.79
C TYR A 164 -18.23 12.25 6.50
N HIS A 165 -18.17 13.14 7.50
CA HIS A 165 -17.65 14.50 7.36
C HIS A 165 -16.28 14.56 6.67
N TYR A 166 -15.39 13.62 7.01
CA TYR A 166 -14.01 13.62 6.52
C TYR A 166 -13.84 12.96 5.16
N GLN A 167 -14.82 12.19 4.68
CA GLN A 167 -14.71 11.35 3.49
C GLN A 167 -14.23 12.12 2.26
N LYS A 168 -14.71 13.35 2.09
CA LYS A 168 -14.36 14.22 0.96
C LYS A 168 -12.90 14.72 0.96
N TYR A 169 -12.19 14.66 2.08
CA TYR A 169 -10.80 15.09 2.22
C TYR A 169 -9.80 13.94 2.05
N TRP A 170 -10.30 12.70 1.94
CA TRP A 170 -9.45 11.52 1.81
C TRP A 170 -8.54 11.57 0.57
N PRO A 171 -9.03 11.93 -0.64
CA PRO A 171 -8.17 12.02 -1.82
C PRO A 171 -7.02 13.02 -1.66
N GLU A 172 -7.28 14.18 -1.06
CA GLU A 172 -6.30 15.23 -0.80
C GLU A 172 -5.30 14.84 0.28
N ALA A 173 -5.74 14.13 1.34
CA ALA A 173 -4.84 13.60 2.35
C ALA A 173 -3.86 12.59 1.77
N VAL A 174 -4.37 11.71 0.91
CA VAL A 174 -3.57 10.75 0.13
C VAL A 174 -2.53 11.49 -0.71
N LYS A 175 -2.96 12.48 -1.51
CA LYS A 175 -2.10 13.32 -2.36
C LYS A 175 -0.96 13.95 -1.55
N LEU A 176 -1.28 14.55 -0.41
CA LEU A 176 -0.31 15.24 0.44
C LEU A 176 0.70 14.29 1.07
N VAL A 177 0.22 13.18 1.64
CA VAL A 177 1.09 12.18 2.25
C VAL A 177 2.04 11.59 1.21
N GLN A 178 1.55 11.27 0.01
CA GLN A 178 2.40 10.79 -1.08
C GLN A 178 3.48 11.81 -1.47
N ALA A 179 3.10 13.06 -1.69
CA ALA A 179 4.04 14.10 -2.08
C ALA A 179 5.11 14.36 -1.00
N LEU A 180 4.72 14.29 0.27
CA LEU A 180 5.63 14.53 1.40
C LEU A 180 6.49 13.32 1.76
N SER A 181 6.10 12.11 1.35
CA SER A 181 6.80 10.87 1.72
C SER A 181 8.07 10.60 0.92
N ASP A 182 8.56 11.54 0.09
CA ASP A 182 9.63 11.33 -0.89
C ASP A 182 9.53 9.93 -1.48
N GLY A 183 8.49 9.70 -2.28
CA GLY A 183 8.18 8.42 -2.94
C GLY A 183 9.32 7.93 -3.81
N LYS A 184 10.39 7.43 -3.18
CA LYS A 184 11.40 6.57 -3.75
C LYS A 184 10.92 5.16 -3.51
N PHE A 185 9.93 4.79 -4.30
CA PHE A 185 9.68 3.40 -4.60
C PHE A 185 11.01 2.79 -5.09
N SER A 186 11.43 1.68 -4.51
CA SER A 186 12.54 0.89 -5.05
C SER A 186 12.14 -0.57 -5.00
N LEU A 187 11.91 -1.13 -6.18
CA LEU A 187 11.89 -2.58 -6.40
C LEU A 187 13.27 -3.12 -6.79
N GLU A 188 14.32 -2.31 -6.72
CA GLU A 188 15.68 -2.82 -6.93
C GLU A 188 16.21 -3.57 -5.69
N GLY A 189 15.49 -3.54 -4.57
CA GLY A 189 15.97 -4.06 -3.28
C GLY A 189 15.75 -5.55 -3.00
N GLY A 190 15.06 -6.31 -3.85
CA GLY A 190 14.86 -7.74 -3.62
C GLY A 190 14.84 -8.49 -4.94
N GLY A 191 15.71 -9.50 -5.09
CA GLY A 191 15.75 -10.40 -6.25
C GLY A 191 14.50 -11.28 -6.44
N CYS A 192 13.32 -10.80 -6.04
CA CYS A 192 12.04 -11.50 -6.02
C CYS A 192 11.21 -11.26 -7.32
N ALA A 193 11.63 -10.36 -8.21
CA ALA A 193 11.02 -10.13 -9.53
C ALA A 193 12.08 -9.80 -10.60
N ILE A 194 11.88 -10.27 -11.83
CA ILE A 194 12.69 -9.88 -12.98
C ILE A 194 11.95 -8.76 -13.71
N PRO A 195 12.49 -7.53 -13.77
CA PRO A 195 11.89 -6.43 -14.52
C PRO A 195 11.67 -6.84 -15.98
N GLY A 196 10.46 -6.66 -16.49
CA GLY A 196 10.15 -6.76 -17.91
C GLY A 196 10.32 -5.41 -18.61
N GLN A 197 9.95 -5.34 -19.89
CA GLN A 197 10.06 -4.10 -20.65
C GLN A 197 9.00 -3.08 -20.22
N SER A 198 9.43 -1.84 -19.97
CA SER A 198 8.55 -0.68 -19.81
C SER A 198 8.11 -0.14 -21.18
N GLY A 199 6.83 0.26 -21.29
CA GLY A 199 6.24 0.89 -22.47
C GLY A 199 5.95 -0.02 -23.68
N ALA A 200 6.56 -1.21 -23.78
CA ALA A 200 6.33 -2.13 -24.89
C ALA A 200 4.98 -2.86 -24.77
N GLY A 201 4.14 -2.79 -25.80
CA GLY A 201 2.85 -3.50 -25.85
C GLY A 201 1.71 -2.83 -25.07
N ASP A 202 1.85 -1.54 -24.78
CA ASP A 202 0.89 -0.74 -24.05
C ASP A 202 -0.35 -0.37 -24.89
N ASP A 203 -1.46 -1.05 -24.62
CA ASP A 203 -2.77 -0.89 -25.25
C ASP A 203 -3.76 -0.09 -24.38
N TYR A 204 -3.31 0.45 -23.25
CA TYR A 204 -4.14 1.29 -22.41
C TYR A 204 -4.53 2.59 -23.16
N PRO A 205 -5.83 2.89 -23.28
CA PRO A 205 -6.31 3.96 -24.17
C PRO A 205 -5.90 5.36 -23.72
N TRP A 206 -5.54 5.51 -22.44
CA TRP A 206 -5.22 6.80 -21.82
C TRP A 206 -3.74 6.92 -21.44
N LYS A 207 -2.86 6.17 -22.11
CA LYS A 207 -1.41 6.18 -21.87
C LYS A 207 -0.73 7.54 -21.97
N ASN A 208 -1.31 8.45 -22.76
CA ASN A 208 -0.82 9.82 -22.94
C ASN A 208 -1.60 10.85 -22.11
N SER A 209 -2.57 10.43 -21.32
CA SER A 209 -3.33 11.36 -20.47
C SER A 209 -2.45 11.91 -19.35
N PRO A 210 -2.71 13.14 -18.88
CA PRO A 210 -1.95 13.73 -17.80
C PRO A 210 -2.18 12.92 -16.52
N THR A 211 -1.09 12.63 -15.82
CA THR A 211 -1.17 12.13 -14.45
C THR A 211 -1.74 13.23 -13.55
N TRP A 212 -2.23 12.84 -12.36
CA TRP A 212 -2.67 13.81 -11.36
C TRP A 212 -1.52 14.70 -10.85
N MET A 213 -0.27 14.27 -10.99
CA MET A 213 0.91 15.11 -10.71
C MET A 213 1.09 16.23 -11.75
N GLN A 214 0.65 16.01 -12.99
CA GLN A 214 0.78 16.96 -14.09
C GLN A 214 -0.39 17.93 -14.20
N ALA A 215 -1.61 17.48 -13.91
CA ALA A 215 -2.84 18.27 -14.08
C ALA A 215 -3.56 18.60 -12.76
N GLY A 216 -2.99 18.21 -11.63
CA GLY A 216 -3.64 18.29 -10.32
C GLY A 216 -4.64 17.15 -10.10
N ALA A 217 -4.89 16.84 -8.83
CA ALA A 217 -5.92 15.88 -8.44
C ALA A 217 -7.30 16.49 -8.71
N GLY A 218 -7.98 16.01 -9.75
CA GLY A 218 -9.27 16.54 -10.18
C GLY A 218 -9.74 15.90 -11.47
N ALA A 219 -10.83 16.42 -12.04
CA ALA A 219 -11.47 15.86 -13.22
C ALA A 219 -10.54 15.75 -14.43
N ALA A 220 -9.58 16.67 -14.57
CA ALA A 220 -8.61 16.66 -15.66
C ALA A 220 -7.65 15.45 -15.63
N ALA A 221 -7.42 14.88 -14.45
CA ALA A 221 -6.58 13.72 -14.24
C ALA A 221 -7.38 12.41 -14.07
N ALA A 222 -8.71 12.47 -14.12
CA ALA A 222 -9.58 11.32 -13.91
C ALA A 222 -10.04 10.68 -15.23
N SER A 223 -9.95 9.36 -15.30
CA SER A 223 -10.49 8.57 -16.40
C SER A 223 -12.02 8.47 -16.34
N PRO A 224 -12.69 8.07 -17.44
CA PRO A 224 -14.11 7.72 -17.42
C PRO A 224 -14.48 6.62 -16.42
N LEU A 225 -13.50 5.89 -15.85
CA LEU A 225 -13.72 4.91 -14.79
C LEU A 225 -13.80 5.54 -13.40
N GLY A 226 -13.48 6.83 -13.26
CA GLY A 226 -13.42 7.55 -11.98
C GLY A 226 -12.15 7.24 -11.17
N MET A 227 -11.10 6.75 -11.81
CA MET A 227 -9.75 6.60 -11.23
C MET A 227 -8.81 7.59 -11.89
N PHE A 228 -7.67 7.89 -11.25
CA PHE A 228 -6.67 8.77 -11.88
C PHE A 228 -5.91 8.04 -13.00
N TYR A 229 -5.71 8.73 -14.12
CA TYR A 229 -5.02 8.18 -15.28
C TYR A 229 -3.65 7.65 -14.90
N ARG A 230 -3.27 6.53 -15.54
CA ARG A 230 -1.93 5.93 -15.46
C ARG A 230 -1.55 5.46 -14.05
N GLU A 231 -2.53 5.36 -13.14
CA GLU A 231 -2.40 4.67 -11.87
C GLU A 231 -2.64 3.16 -12.03
N CYS A 232 -2.11 2.39 -11.10
CA CYS A 232 -2.27 0.93 -11.08
C CYS A 232 -3.75 0.50 -11.07
N VAL A 233 -4.56 1.21 -10.27
CA VAL A 233 -6.01 0.97 -10.12
C VAL A 233 -6.80 1.32 -11.37
N ASP A 234 -6.42 2.35 -12.12
CA ASP A 234 -7.13 2.74 -13.34
C ASP A 234 -6.89 1.75 -14.47
N PHE A 235 -5.63 1.38 -14.68
CA PHE A 235 -5.26 0.36 -15.64
C PHE A 235 -5.92 -0.99 -15.32
N ALA A 236 -5.84 -1.44 -14.06
CA ALA A 236 -6.45 -2.70 -13.65
C ALA A 236 -7.98 -2.68 -13.83
N LEU A 237 -8.66 -1.57 -13.51
CA LEU A 237 -10.11 -1.48 -13.65
C LEU A 237 -10.54 -1.40 -15.12
N TRP A 238 -9.73 -0.75 -15.95
CA TRP A 238 -9.92 -0.76 -17.40
C TRP A 238 -9.78 -2.18 -17.95
N ARG A 239 -8.73 -2.92 -17.56
CA ARG A 239 -8.52 -4.30 -17.99
C ARG A 239 -9.65 -5.23 -17.50
N VAL A 240 -10.16 -5.02 -16.28
CA VAL A 240 -11.35 -5.74 -15.77
C VAL A 240 -12.56 -5.47 -16.65
N ASN A 241 -12.81 -4.21 -17.05
CA ASN A 241 -13.89 -3.89 -17.98
C ASN A 241 -13.68 -4.57 -19.34
N GLN A 242 -12.47 -4.49 -19.92
CA GLN A 242 -12.12 -5.11 -21.19
C GLN A 242 -12.42 -6.63 -21.17
N GLN A 243 -11.94 -7.33 -20.15
CA GLN A 243 -12.13 -8.78 -19.98
C GLN A 243 -13.60 -9.17 -19.74
N MET A 244 -14.41 -8.23 -19.25
CA MET A 244 -15.85 -8.40 -19.03
C MET A 244 -16.69 -7.90 -20.22
N GLY A 245 -16.05 -7.66 -21.37
CA GLY A 245 -16.70 -7.29 -22.63
C GLY A 245 -17.06 -5.81 -22.75
N SER A 246 -16.53 -4.94 -21.88
CA SER A 246 -16.78 -3.49 -21.89
C SER A 246 -15.51 -2.75 -22.30
N THR A 247 -15.37 -2.44 -23.59
CA THR A 247 -14.14 -1.86 -24.18
C THR A 247 -14.21 -0.35 -24.41
N SER A 248 -15.39 0.25 -24.27
CA SER A 248 -15.62 1.69 -24.43
C SER A 248 -16.70 2.18 -23.47
N ALA A 249 -16.77 3.49 -23.26
CA ALA A 249 -17.83 4.10 -22.49
C ALA A 249 -19.22 3.82 -23.14
N PRO A 250 -20.29 3.67 -22.34
CA PRO A 250 -20.28 3.61 -20.87
C PRO A 250 -19.66 2.30 -20.36
N PHE A 251 -18.72 2.41 -19.42
CA PHE A 251 -18.05 1.24 -18.85
C PHE A 251 -18.95 0.53 -17.84
N LYS A 252 -18.84 -0.80 -17.79
CA LYS A 252 -19.65 -1.66 -16.91
C LYS A 252 -19.30 -1.50 -15.43
N PHE A 253 -18.03 -1.28 -15.13
CA PHE A 253 -17.52 -1.15 -13.77
C PHE A 253 -16.81 0.19 -13.60
N LEU A 254 -17.27 1.00 -12.65
CA LEU A 254 -16.71 2.30 -12.32
C LEU A 254 -16.24 2.29 -10.86
N ASN A 255 -15.25 3.13 -10.53
CA ASN A 255 -14.74 3.28 -9.17
C ASN A 255 -15.87 3.50 -8.16
N GLY A 256 -16.77 4.44 -8.44
CA GLY A 256 -17.86 4.81 -7.52
C GLY A 256 -19.03 3.82 -7.44
N THR A 257 -19.11 2.82 -8.32
CA THR A 257 -20.25 1.86 -8.36
C THR A 257 -19.83 0.40 -8.36
N PHE A 258 -18.53 0.12 -8.27
CA PHE A 258 -18.03 -1.25 -8.30
C PHE A 258 -18.57 -2.06 -7.12
N ARG A 259 -18.59 -1.46 -5.93
CA ARG A 259 -18.94 -2.14 -4.69
C ARG A 259 -20.44 -2.01 -4.42
N PRO A 260 -21.11 -3.11 -4.01
CA PRO A 260 -22.55 -3.07 -3.72
C PRO A 260 -22.89 -2.36 -2.40
N ASP A 261 -21.91 -2.08 -1.55
CA ASP A 261 -22.08 -1.36 -0.29
C ASP A 261 -22.06 0.17 -0.44
N GLY A 262 -22.01 0.68 -1.68
CA GLY A 262 -22.00 2.12 -1.98
C GLY A 262 -20.64 2.78 -1.83
N GLN A 263 -19.60 2.04 -1.42
CA GLN A 263 -18.25 2.56 -1.31
C GLN A 263 -17.54 2.59 -2.67
N GLY A 264 -16.59 3.51 -2.82
CA GLY A 264 -15.67 3.50 -3.95
C GLY A 264 -14.72 2.30 -3.90
N LEU A 265 -14.33 1.77 -5.07
CA LEU A 265 -13.28 0.74 -5.15
C LEU A 265 -11.94 1.26 -4.63
N GLY A 266 -11.65 2.55 -4.88
CA GLY A 266 -10.55 3.30 -4.27
C GLY A 266 -9.14 2.84 -4.67
N SER A 267 -8.19 3.09 -3.78
CA SER A 267 -6.79 2.65 -3.92
C SER A 267 -6.67 1.13 -3.85
N ALA A 268 -5.55 0.57 -4.30
CA ALA A 268 -5.27 -0.87 -4.24
C ALA A 268 -5.61 -1.50 -2.86
N LEU A 269 -5.42 -0.80 -1.74
CA LEU A 269 -5.74 -1.24 -0.38
C LEU A 269 -7.15 -1.83 -0.25
N THR A 270 -8.14 -1.22 -0.88
CA THR A 270 -9.56 -1.56 -0.74
C THR A 270 -10.05 -2.54 -1.79
N TRP A 271 -9.20 -2.95 -2.74
CA TRP A 271 -9.60 -3.78 -3.88
C TRP A 271 -10.04 -5.18 -3.48
N LYS A 272 -9.27 -5.86 -2.61
CA LYS A 272 -9.67 -7.18 -2.13
C LYS A 272 -11.02 -7.12 -1.42
N ALA A 273 -11.21 -6.16 -0.52
CA ALA A 273 -12.50 -5.96 0.15
C ALA A 273 -13.62 -5.63 -0.84
N GLY A 274 -13.32 -4.93 -1.94
CA GLY A 274 -14.29 -4.63 -3.00
C GLY A 274 -14.72 -5.88 -3.76
N TRP A 275 -13.78 -6.78 -4.04
CA TRP A 275 -14.06 -8.10 -4.61
C TRP A 275 -14.91 -8.96 -3.68
N ASP A 276 -14.50 -9.04 -2.41
CA ASP A 276 -15.20 -9.81 -1.38
C ASP A 276 -16.65 -9.29 -1.22
N ALA A 277 -16.84 -7.96 -1.14
CA ALA A 277 -18.16 -7.33 -1.04
C ALA A 277 -19.03 -7.59 -2.28
N LYS A 278 -18.43 -7.66 -3.48
CA LYS A 278 -19.11 -8.00 -4.73
C LYS A 278 -19.46 -9.49 -4.82
N GLY A 279 -18.94 -10.31 -3.91
CA GLY A 279 -19.10 -11.77 -3.92
C GLY A 279 -18.27 -12.47 -4.99
N TRP A 280 -17.21 -11.83 -5.49
CA TRP A 280 -16.33 -12.42 -6.50
C TRP A 280 -15.20 -13.21 -5.84
N ALA A 281 -14.81 -14.34 -6.43
CA ALA A 281 -13.81 -15.22 -5.86
C ALA A 281 -12.41 -14.58 -5.74
N THR A 282 -11.69 -14.95 -4.69
CA THR A 282 -10.27 -14.62 -4.49
C THR A 282 -9.48 -15.89 -4.15
N GLY A 283 -8.17 -15.89 -4.36
CA GLY A 283 -7.32 -17.05 -4.03
C GLY A 283 -5.82 -16.78 -4.19
N SER A 284 -5.04 -17.86 -4.30
CA SER A 284 -3.57 -17.83 -4.31
C SER A 284 -2.93 -18.44 -5.56
N THR A 285 -3.72 -18.63 -6.62
CA THR A 285 -3.26 -19.26 -7.87
C THR A 285 -3.35 -18.24 -8.99
N PRO A 286 -2.28 -18.01 -9.76
CA PRO A 286 -2.31 -17.03 -10.83
C PRO A 286 -3.17 -17.61 -11.97
N LYS A 287 -4.10 -16.80 -12.49
CA LYS A 287 -4.91 -17.13 -13.67
C LYS A 287 -4.81 -15.97 -14.63
N VAL A 288 -4.65 -16.24 -15.92
CA VAL A 288 -4.62 -15.18 -16.94
C VAL A 288 -5.87 -14.31 -16.81
N GLY A 289 -5.63 -13.01 -16.67
CA GLY A 289 -6.61 -11.95 -16.46
C GLY A 289 -7.06 -11.72 -15.03
N ALA A 290 -6.64 -12.52 -14.06
CA ALA A 290 -6.90 -12.24 -12.65
C ALA A 290 -6.20 -10.94 -12.23
N VAL A 291 -6.82 -10.18 -11.34
CA VAL A 291 -6.15 -9.03 -10.73
C VAL A 291 -5.17 -9.54 -9.69
N VAL A 292 -3.91 -9.16 -9.82
CA VAL A 292 -2.89 -9.40 -8.80
C VAL A 292 -3.06 -8.33 -7.74
N TRP A 293 -3.24 -8.73 -6.49
CA TRP A 293 -3.40 -7.81 -5.37
C TRP A 293 -2.24 -7.98 -4.37
N TYR A 294 -1.53 -6.88 -4.16
CA TYR A 294 -0.51 -6.76 -3.15
C TYR A 294 -1.09 -5.96 -1.98
N ALA A 295 -1.12 -6.56 -0.80
CA ALA A 295 -1.37 -5.82 0.42
C ALA A 295 -0.28 -4.75 0.61
N PRO A 296 -0.53 -3.71 1.42
CA PRO A 296 0.48 -2.71 1.69
C PRO A 296 1.82 -3.32 2.15
N GLY A 297 2.90 -2.99 1.44
CA GLY A 297 4.25 -3.48 1.71
C GLY A 297 4.57 -4.88 1.16
N ALA A 298 3.59 -5.63 0.68
CA ALA A 298 3.82 -6.97 0.13
C ALA A 298 4.55 -6.89 -1.22
N GLY A 299 5.60 -7.68 -1.40
CA GLY A 299 6.34 -7.73 -2.68
C GLY A 299 6.98 -6.40 -3.09
N GLY A 300 7.26 -5.51 -2.13
CA GLY A 300 7.74 -4.16 -2.39
C GLY A 300 6.66 -3.20 -2.92
N ALA A 301 5.39 -3.59 -2.86
CA ALA A 301 4.27 -2.68 -3.10
C ALA A 301 4.28 -1.53 -2.09
N ASP A 302 3.58 -0.45 -2.44
CA ASP A 302 3.48 0.72 -1.60
C ASP A 302 3.01 0.31 -0.17
N PRO A 303 3.72 0.71 0.91
CA PRO A 303 3.42 0.31 2.28
C PRO A 303 2.10 0.86 2.82
N THR A 304 1.42 1.67 2.02
CA THR A 304 0.21 2.41 2.36
C THR A 304 -0.98 1.93 1.54
N TYR A 305 -0.80 1.88 0.22
CA TYR A 305 -1.85 1.56 -0.72
C TYR A 305 -1.79 0.12 -1.21
N GLY A 306 -0.68 -0.58 -1.01
CA GLY A 306 -0.43 -1.81 -1.74
C GLY A 306 -0.31 -1.53 -3.24
N HIS A 307 -0.62 -2.53 -4.04
CA HIS A 307 -0.55 -2.40 -5.50
C HIS A 307 -1.53 -3.36 -6.17
N VAL A 308 -1.97 -3.01 -7.37
CA VAL A 308 -2.73 -3.93 -8.23
C VAL A 308 -2.12 -3.99 -9.61
N ALA A 309 -2.11 -5.20 -10.17
CA ALA A 309 -1.70 -5.48 -11.54
C ALA A 309 -2.66 -6.52 -12.13
N VAL A 310 -2.42 -6.97 -13.36
CA VAL A 310 -3.20 -8.04 -13.99
C VAL A 310 -2.27 -9.14 -14.47
N VAL A 311 -2.64 -10.40 -14.26
CA VAL A 311 -1.90 -11.55 -14.77
C VAL A 311 -2.04 -11.58 -16.30
N LYS A 312 -0.94 -11.34 -17.01
CA LYS A 312 -0.86 -11.40 -18.47
C LYS A 312 -0.65 -12.82 -18.98
N GLU A 313 0.18 -13.59 -18.28
CA GLU A 313 0.60 -14.94 -18.68
C GLU A 313 0.93 -15.76 -17.43
N VAL A 314 0.65 -17.06 -17.44
CA VAL A 314 1.10 -18.02 -16.41
C VAL A 314 2.10 -18.97 -17.04
N LYS A 315 3.26 -19.16 -16.42
CA LYS A 315 4.35 -20.00 -16.92
C LYS A 315 4.33 -21.38 -16.26
N ASP A 316 4.80 -22.40 -16.98
CA ASP A 316 4.86 -23.79 -16.50
C ASP A 316 5.73 -23.98 -15.25
N ASN A 317 6.67 -23.07 -15.01
CA ASN A 317 7.57 -23.09 -13.85
C ASN A 317 6.93 -22.52 -12.56
N GLY A 318 5.63 -22.22 -12.56
CA GLY A 318 4.91 -21.68 -11.41
C GLY A 318 5.08 -20.18 -11.17
N THR A 319 5.76 -19.46 -12.07
CA THR A 319 5.78 -17.99 -12.10
C THR A 319 4.71 -17.47 -13.05
N TYR A 320 4.43 -16.17 -12.99
CA TYR A 320 3.49 -15.53 -13.91
C TYR A 320 4.03 -14.17 -14.34
N VAL A 321 3.60 -13.70 -15.51
CA VAL A 321 3.85 -12.34 -15.98
C VAL A 321 2.68 -11.49 -15.53
N GLU A 322 2.94 -10.43 -14.78
CA GLU A 322 1.96 -9.38 -14.59
C GLU A 322 2.22 -8.22 -15.54
N GLU A 323 1.15 -7.49 -15.81
CA GLU A 323 1.16 -6.19 -16.46
C GLU A 323 0.43 -5.16 -15.61
N GLY A 324 0.90 -3.92 -15.67
CA GLY A 324 0.33 -2.86 -14.85
C GLY A 324 0.83 -1.48 -15.24
N TYR A 325 0.38 -0.51 -14.46
CA TYR A 325 0.84 0.87 -14.48
C TYR A 325 1.28 1.27 -13.09
N ASN A 326 2.13 2.29 -13.01
CA ASN A 326 2.61 2.85 -11.75
C ASN A 326 3.12 1.82 -10.73
N GLY A 327 3.75 0.75 -11.22
CA GLY A 327 4.37 -0.28 -10.39
C GLY A 327 5.89 -0.23 -10.43
N ASN A 328 6.48 0.69 -11.20
CA ASN A 328 7.93 0.90 -11.33
C ASN A 328 8.35 2.20 -10.64
N PRO A 329 9.62 2.32 -10.23
CA PRO A 329 10.13 3.57 -9.67
C PRO A 329 10.26 4.66 -10.72
N PRO A 330 10.26 5.95 -10.31
CA PRO A 330 10.65 7.03 -11.20
C PRO A 330 12.03 6.79 -11.82
N PRO A 331 12.24 7.14 -13.10
CA PRO A 331 11.33 7.88 -13.98
C PRO A 331 10.30 7.02 -14.74
N ASP A 332 10.32 5.70 -14.53
CA ASP A 332 9.44 4.76 -15.22
C ASP A 332 8.10 4.55 -14.50
N ASP A 333 7.85 5.33 -13.44
CA ASP A 333 6.57 5.40 -12.75
C ASP A 333 5.48 5.95 -13.68
N HIS A 334 4.21 5.62 -13.38
CA HIS A 334 3.06 5.96 -14.25
C HIS A 334 3.19 5.51 -15.72
N ASN A 335 4.08 4.57 -16.02
CA ASN A 335 4.20 3.95 -17.34
C ASN A 335 3.78 2.49 -17.28
N TYR A 336 3.37 1.97 -18.44
CA TYR A 336 3.10 0.55 -18.60
C TYR A 336 4.34 -0.27 -18.29
N TYR A 337 4.16 -1.35 -17.56
CA TYR A 337 5.21 -2.31 -17.28
C TYR A 337 4.69 -3.73 -17.43
N THR A 338 5.64 -4.64 -17.68
CA THR A 338 5.45 -6.07 -17.42
C THR A 338 6.56 -6.55 -16.48
N ARG A 339 6.31 -7.62 -15.73
CA ARG A 339 7.37 -8.31 -14.96
C ARG A 339 7.00 -9.77 -14.69
N THR A 340 8.02 -10.60 -14.51
CA THR A 340 7.81 -11.98 -14.05
C THR A 340 7.91 -12.02 -12.52
N VAL A 341 6.91 -12.62 -11.87
CA VAL A 341 6.77 -12.68 -10.41
C VAL A 341 6.54 -14.13 -9.97
N SER A 342 7.10 -14.49 -8.81
CA SER A 342 6.77 -15.77 -8.16
C SER A 342 5.35 -15.72 -7.56
N ASN A 343 4.60 -16.81 -7.68
CA ASN A 343 3.25 -16.92 -7.15
C ASN A 343 3.13 -16.64 -5.63
N THR A 344 4.23 -16.77 -4.88
CA THR A 344 4.23 -16.56 -3.42
C THR A 344 4.37 -15.10 -3.00
N VAL A 345 4.57 -14.17 -3.93
CA VAL A 345 4.85 -12.76 -3.62
C VAL A 345 3.55 -11.94 -3.42
N PRO A 346 2.52 -12.06 -4.28
CA PRO A 346 1.26 -11.34 -4.07
C PRO A 346 0.52 -11.82 -2.83
N SER A 347 -0.31 -10.93 -2.29
CA SER A 347 -1.16 -11.27 -1.15
C SER A 347 -2.41 -12.03 -1.57
N ALA A 348 -2.94 -11.78 -2.78
CA ALA A 348 -4.04 -12.54 -3.36
C ALA A 348 -4.11 -12.34 -4.88
N PHE A 349 -4.84 -13.26 -5.54
CA PHE A 349 -5.39 -13.06 -6.88
C PHE A 349 -6.90 -12.87 -6.75
N LEU A 350 -7.41 -11.83 -7.40
CA LEU A 350 -8.84 -11.52 -7.44
C LEU A 350 -9.39 -11.98 -8.79
N TYR A 351 -10.27 -12.98 -8.77
CA TYR A 351 -10.75 -13.64 -9.97
C TYR A 351 -11.98 -12.93 -10.53
N LEU A 352 -12.07 -12.89 -11.85
CA LEU A 352 -13.28 -12.44 -12.52
C LEU A 352 -14.27 -13.62 -12.62
N PRO A 353 -15.60 -13.39 -12.65
CA PRO A 353 -16.59 -14.48 -12.69
C PRO A 353 -16.42 -15.45 -13.87
N THR A 354 -15.83 -15.00 -14.98
CA THR A 354 -15.54 -15.84 -16.15
C THR A 354 -14.36 -16.80 -15.93
N GLN A 355 -13.61 -16.64 -14.84
CA GLN A 355 -12.46 -17.45 -14.44
C GLN A 355 -12.77 -18.40 -13.28
N GLU A 356 -14.02 -18.39 -12.78
CA GLU A 356 -14.52 -19.45 -11.91
C GLU A 356 -14.64 -20.73 -12.73
N GLU A 357 -14.07 -21.83 -12.22
CA GLU A 357 -14.21 -23.12 -12.86
C GLU A 357 -15.70 -23.46 -12.94
N LYS A 358 -16.15 -23.87 -14.13
CA LYS A 358 -17.28 -24.79 -14.20
C LYS A 358 -16.92 -25.95 -13.28
N LYS A 359 -17.54 -26.01 -12.10
CA LYS A 359 -17.39 -27.10 -11.14
C LYS A 359 -17.63 -28.45 -11.80
#